data_AF-A0A9E1YRK5-F1
#
_entry.id   AF-A0A9E1YRK5-F1
#
_cell.length_a   1.000
_cell.length_b   1.000
_cell.length_c   1.000
_cell.angle_alpha   90.00
_cell.angle_beta   90.00
_cell.angle_gamma   90.00
#
_symmetry.space_group_name_H-M   'P 1'
#
loop_
_entity.id
_entity.type
_entity.pdbx_description
1 polymer ?
#
loop_
_entity_poly.entity_id
_entity_poly.type
_entity_poly.pdbx_seq_one_letter_code
_entity_poly.pdbx_strand_id
1 'polypeptide(L)'
;MMALKSLVEGTASAPVLVLDAPISFWGGIDYLTGLIQDRSHPQNGKSIAGTCLVVSNIRGSGGTPGVLADTLRRGCGPAAIVIG
;
A
#
# COMPACT_ATOMS: atom_id res chain seq x y z
N MET A 1 -16.40 15.72 11.13
CA MET A 1 -16.79 14.59 10.28
C MET A 1 -15.89 14.61 9.05
N MET A 2 -15.05 13.60 8.87
CA MET A 2 -14.13 13.52 7.72
C MET A 2 -14.88 12.80 6.60
N ALA A 3 -15.04 13.45 5.45
CA ALA A 3 -15.70 12.84 4.30
C ALA A 3 -14.65 12.07 3.48
N LEU A 4 -14.80 10.75 3.40
CA LEU A 4 -13.98 9.91 2.53
C LEU A 4 -14.65 9.82 1.15
N LYS A 5 -13.84 9.90 0.10
CA LYS A 5 -14.29 9.67 -1.27
C LYS A 5 -13.73 8.34 -1.76
N SER A 6 -14.61 7.46 -2.21
CA SER A 6 -14.23 6.27 -2.97
C SER A 6 -13.74 6.69 -4.36
N LEU A 7 -12.52 6.26 -4.72
CA LEU A 7 -11.99 6.41 -6.08
C LEU A 7 -12.29 5.18 -6.94
N VAL A 8 -12.38 4.01 -6.30
CA VAL A 8 -12.70 2.72 -6.90
C VAL A 8 -13.65 2.02 -5.94
N GLU A 9 -14.84 1.66 -6.43
CA GLU A 9 -15.85 0.96 -5.64
C GLU A 9 -15.38 -0.43 -5.23
N GLY A 10 -15.71 -0.83 -4.00
CA GLY A 10 -15.36 -2.14 -3.46
C GLY A 10 -15.63 -2.24 -1.97
N THR A 11 -15.52 -3.46 -1.45
CA THR A 11 -15.58 -3.74 0.00
C THR A 11 -14.41 -4.64 0.38
N ALA A 12 -13.82 -4.36 1.54
CA ALA A 12 -12.72 -5.14 2.09
C ALA A 12 -12.79 -5.12 3.62
N SER A 13 -12.39 -6.23 4.25
CA SER A 13 -12.25 -6.33 5.70
C SER A 13 -10.93 -7.01 6.01
N ALA A 14 -10.04 -6.29 6.67
CA ALA A 14 -8.67 -6.71 6.96
C ALA A 14 -8.10 -5.91 8.14
N PRO A 15 -7.02 -6.38 8.79
CA PRO A 15 -6.28 -5.60 9.76
C PRO A 15 -5.81 -4.26 9.18
N VAL A 16 -5.93 -3.19 9.95
CA VAL A 16 -5.49 -1.85 9.54
C VAL A 16 -3.98 -1.73 9.73
N LEU A 17 -3.29 -1.29 8.68
CA LEU A 17 -1.89 -0.87 8.75
C LEU A 17 -1.81 0.61 8.38
N VAL A 18 -1.61 1.47 9.39
CA VAL A 18 -1.36 2.90 9.18
C VAL A 18 0.13 3.11 8.99
N LEU A 19 0.54 3.75 7.89
CA LEU A 19 1.93 4.07 7.66
C LEU A 19 2.31 5.44 8.23
N ASP A 20 3.46 5.50 8.89
CA ASP A 20 4.00 6.71 9.52
C ASP A 20 4.72 7.63 8.51
N ALA A 21 4.94 7.14 7.29
CA ALA A 21 5.56 7.87 6.19
C ALA A 21 4.93 7.47 4.85
N PRO A 22 5.11 8.29 3.78
CA PRO A 22 4.71 7.90 2.45
C PRO A 22 5.43 6.61 1.99
N ILE A 23 4.80 5.84 1.12
CA ILE A 23 5.35 4.59 0.60
C ILE A 23 5.58 4.64 -0.91
N SER A 24 6.65 3.99 -1.39
CA SER A 24 6.88 3.78 -2.83
C SER A 24 6.59 2.33 -3.20
N PHE A 25 5.65 2.11 -4.12
CA PHE A 25 5.46 0.76 -4.68
C PHE A 25 6.57 0.40 -5.66
N TRP A 26 7.26 1.39 -6.23
CA TRP A 26 8.44 1.17 -7.06
C TRP A 26 9.69 1.14 -6.19
N GLY A 27 10.20 -0.05 -5.89
CA GLY A 27 11.44 -0.27 -5.14
C GLY A 27 11.33 -0.11 -3.61
N GLY A 28 10.24 0.43 -3.08
CA GLY A 28 10.02 0.52 -1.63
C GLY A 28 9.35 -0.69 -1.01
N ILE A 29 8.73 -1.54 -1.83
CA ILE A 29 8.18 -2.83 -1.44
C ILE A 29 8.78 -3.96 -2.27
N ASP A 30 8.82 -5.15 -1.69
CA ASP A 30 8.99 -6.39 -2.44
C ASP A 30 7.60 -6.85 -2.91
N TYR A 31 7.37 -6.77 -4.23
CA TYR A 31 6.08 -7.12 -4.85
C TYR A 31 5.76 -8.63 -4.81
N LEU A 32 6.73 -9.48 -4.47
CA LEU A 32 6.54 -10.93 -4.30
C LEU A 32 6.07 -11.32 -2.91
N THR A 33 6.24 -10.44 -1.90
CA THR A 33 5.93 -10.75 -0.50
C THR A 33 5.05 -9.70 0.17
N GLY A 34 4.96 -8.49 -0.38
CA GLY A 34 4.29 -7.34 0.22
C GLY A 34 5.11 -6.66 1.31
N LEU A 35 6.35 -7.08 1.55
CA LEU A 35 7.22 -6.47 2.57
C LEU A 35 7.67 -5.08 2.17
N ILE A 36 7.64 -4.15 3.12
CA ILE A 36 8.29 -2.85 3.00
C ILE A 36 9.80 -3.07 3.12
N GLN A 37 10.51 -2.95 2.01
CA GLN A 37 11.97 -3.18 1.94
C GLN A 37 12.79 -1.88 1.95
N ASP A 38 12.15 -0.72 1.77
CA ASP A 38 12.80 0.58 1.94
C ASP A 38 13.32 0.71 3.38
N ARG A 39 14.66 0.66 3.53
CA ARG A 39 15.33 0.73 4.83
C ARG A 39 15.15 2.08 5.53
N SER A 40 14.79 3.13 4.78
CA SER A 40 14.52 4.44 5.34
C SER A 40 13.09 4.59 5.86
N HIS A 41 12.20 3.65 5.52
CA HIS A 41 10.81 3.70 5.96
C HIS A 41 10.70 3.31 7.44
N PRO A 42 9.97 4.08 8.30
CA PRO A 42 9.84 3.78 9.73
C PRO A 42 9.31 2.37 10.04
N GLN A 43 8.60 1.78 9.08
CA GLN A 43 7.97 0.47 9.19
C GLN A 43 8.59 -0.57 8.24
N ASN A 44 9.87 -0.41 7.91
CA ASN A 44 10.65 -1.44 7.22
C ASN A 44 10.43 -2.82 7.86
N GLY A 45 10.25 -3.85 7.04
CA GLY A 45 9.99 -5.22 7.47
C GLY A 45 8.53 -5.54 7.80
N LYS A 46 7.62 -4.56 7.85
CA LYS A 46 6.17 -4.84 7.89
C LYS A 46 5.67 -5.24 6.51
N SER A 47 4.62 -6.07 6.45
CA SER A 47 3.95 -6.44 5.20
C SER A 47 2.66 -5.65 5.00
N ILE A 48 2.44 -5.18 3.77
CA ILE A 48 1.17 -4.58 3.35
C ILE A 48 0.15 -5.64 2.89
N ALA A 49 0.59 -6.87 2.68
CA ALA A 49 -0.24 -7.93 2.11
C ALA A 49 -1.47 -8.21 3.00
N GLY A 50 -2.66 -8.17 2.39
CA GLY A 50 -3.91 -8.47 3.09
C GLY A 50 -4.29 -7.46 4.18
N THR A 51 -3.76 -6.23 4.13
CA THR A 51 -4.09 -5.16 5.09
C THR A 51 -5.06 -4.14 4.49
N CYS A 52 -5.83 -3.46 5.35
CA CYS A 52 -6.38 -2.14 5.02
C CYS A 52 -5.27 -1.10 5.24
N LEU A 53 -4.58 -0.76 4.16
CA LEU A 53 -3.41 0.11 4.19
C LEU A 53 -3.85 1.59 4.21
N VAL A 54 -3.41 2.34 5.21
CA VAL A 54 -3.66 3.78 5.32
C VAL A 54 -2.32 4.51 5.17
N VAL A 55 -2.22 5.42 4.21
CA VAL A 55 -0.98 6.16 3.93
C VAL A 55 -1.28 7.64 3.72
N SER A 56 -0.38 8.50 4.15
CA SER A 56 -0.51 9.94 3.89
C SER A 56 -0.26 10.30 2.43
N ASN A 57 0.64 9.57 1.76
CA ASN A 57 0.90 9.73 0.33
C ASN A 57 1.57 8.48 -0.27
N ILE A 58 1.50 8.32 -1.58
CA ILE A 58 2.23 7.32 -2.35
C ILE A 58 3.29 8.03 -3.19
N ARG A 59 4.55 7.59 -3.07
CA ARG A 59 5.67 8.06 -3.88
C ARG A 59 5.83 7.19 -5.13
N GLY A 60 6.32 7.82 -6.20
CA GLY A 60 6.81 7.12 -7.39
C GLY A 60 6.48 7.84 -8.70
N SER A 61 6.98 7.28 -9.80
CA SER A 61 6.76 7.78 -11.17
C SER A 61 5.70 6.94 -11.91
N GLY A 62 5.59 7.09 -13.23
CA GLY A 62 4.61 6.39 -14.06
C GLY A 62 4.63 4.86 -13.99
N GLY A 63 5.69 4.22 -13.47
CA GLY A 63 5.76 2.77 -13.26
C GLY A 63 5.03 2.24 -12.01
N THR A 64 4.69 3.11 -11.06
CA THR A 64 4.06 2.77 -9.77
C THR A 64 2.75 1.97 -9.91
N PRO A 65 1.81 2.34 -10.81
CA PRO A 65 0.56 1.60 -10.97
C PRO A 65 0.77 0.16 -11.46
N GLY A 66 1.77 -0.08 -12.31
CA GLY A 66 2.08 -1.41 -12.83
C GLY A 66 2.55 -2.36 -11.73
N VAL A 67 3.48 -1.89 -10.88
CA VAL A 67 3.97 -2.69 -9.75
C VAL A 67 2.88 -2.92 -8.71
N LEU A 68 2.05 -1.92 -8.43
CA LEU A 68 0.89 -2.11 -7.55
C LEU A 68 -0.05 -3.19 -8.12
N ALA A 69 -0.37 -3.13 -9.42
CA ALA A 69 -1.24 -4.11 -10.06
C ALA A 69 -0.64 -5.54 -9.99
N ASP A 70 0.66 -5.69 -10.22
CA ASP A 70 1.34 -6.99 -10.11
C ASP A 70 1.37 -7.52 -8.68
N THR A 71 1.60 -6.63 -7.71
CA THR A 71 1.56 -6.97 -6.27
C THR A 71 0.17 -7.49 -5.88
N LEU A 72 -0.89 -6.80 -6.34
CA LEU A 72 -2.28 -7.20 -6.11
C LEU A 72 -2.62 -8.54 -6.78
N ARG A 73 -2.24 -8.73 -8.06
CA ARG A 73 -2.47 -9.99 -8.80
C ARG A 73 -1.82 -11.21 -8.14
N ARG A 74 -0.72 -11.01 -7.41
CA ARG A 74 -0.01 -12.05 -6.67
C ARG A 74 -0.62 -12.35 -5.30
N GLY A 75 -1.62 -11.59 -4.87
CA GLY A 75 -2.16 -11.68 -3.51
C GLY A 75 -1.24 -11.10 -2.43
N CYS A 76 -0.21 -10.34 -2.83
CA CYS A 76 0.77 -9.73 -1.93
C CYS A 76 0.46 -8.25 -1.64
N GLY A 77 -0.63 -7.73 -2.22
CA GLY A 77 -1.04 -6.34 -2.06
C GLY A 77 -2.02 -6.15 -0.89
N PRO A 78 -2.32 -4.90 -0.54
CA PRO A 78 -3.33 -4.58 0.45
C PRO A 78 -4.73 -4.94 -0.04
N ALA A 79 -5.64 -5.23 0.89
CA ALA A 79 -7.04 -5.48 0.61
C ALA A 79 -7.81 -4.17 0.30
N ALA A 80 -7.39 -3.06 0.89
CA ALA A 80 -7.87 -1.72 0.57
C ALA A 80 -6.75 -0.70 0.80
N ILE A 81 -6.82 0.44 0.09
CA ILE A 81 -5.90 1.56 0.27
C ILE A 81 -6.72 2.81 0.59
N VAL A 82 -6.40 3.46 1.69
CA VAL A 82 -6.87 4.81 2.04
C VAL A 82 -5.69 5.75 1.95
N ILE A 83 -5.84 6.83 1.19
CA ILE A 83 -4.79 7.83 0.97
C ILE A 83 -5.33 9.18 1.42
N GLY A 84 -4.60 9.89 2.29
CA GLY A 84 -4.98 11.23 2.76
C GLY A 84 -4.20 11.71 3.97
#